data_AF-A0A970W9T2-F1
#
_entry.id   AF-A0A970W9T2-F1
#
_cell.length_a   1.000
_cell.length_b   1.000
_cell.length_c   1.000
_cell.angle_alpha   90.00
_cell.angle_beta   90.00
_cell.angle_gamma   90.00
#
_symmetry.space_group_name_H-M   'P 1'
#
loop_
_entity.id
_entity.type
_entity.pdbx_description
1 polymer ?
#
loop_
_entity_poly.entity_id
_entity_poly.type
_entity_poly.pdbx_seq_one_letter_code
_entity_poly.pdbx_strand_id
1 'polypeptide(L)'
;MLSADWPVPGFWVALSIGVLVFGSVMVAFRRVFSTDDRVVLKSGALFAGAAGVLTTLYLLERPDILDRYALQIVLALLGLVLAFIALLRRHVR
;
A
#
# COMPACT_ATOMS: atom_id res chain seq x y z
N MET A 1 1.81 29.38 -17.63
CA MET A 1 2.07 29.43 -16.18
C MET A 1 1.37 28.24 -15.56
N LEU A 2 2.12 27.15 -15.31
CA LEU A 2 1.62 25.99 -14.57
C LEU A 2 1.72 26.35 -13.09
N SER A 3 0.60 26.74 -12.47
CA SER A 3 0.54 26.92 -11.01
C SER A 3 0.76 25.55 -10.38
N ALA A 4 1.97 25.32 -9.90
CA ALA A 4 2.39 24.14 -9.18
C ALA A 4 1.81 24.19 -7.75
N ASP A 5 0.50 24.08 -7.62
CA ASP A 5 -0.20 23.86 -6.34
C ASP A 5 -0.15 22.37 -5.96
N TRP A 6 1.07 21.81 -6.00
CA TRP A 6 1.36 20.40 -5.72
C TRP A 6 1.95 20.24 -4.30
N PRO A 7 1.44 19.32 -3.44
CA PRO A 7 0.11 18.71 -3.47
C PRO A 7 -0.73 19.03 -2.22
N VAL A 8 -2.05 18.92 -2.42
CA VAL A 8 -3.11 18.92 -1.41
C VAL A 8 -2.79 17.87 -0.32
N PRO A 9 -2.97 18.15 0.98
CA PRO A 9 -2.68 17.20 2.06
C PRO A 9 -3.25 15.79 1.86
N GLY A 10 -4.41 15.67 1.21
CA GLY A 10 -5.05 14.39 0.88
C GLY A 10 -4.26 13.49 -0.08
N PHE A 11 -3.41 14.07 -0.95
CA PHE A 11 -2.59 13.31 -1.89
C PHE A 11 -1.55 12.45 -1.18
N TRP A 12 -0.85 13.01 -0.19
CA TRP A 12 0.16 12.26 0.56
C TRP A 12 -0.45 11.13 1.38
N VAL A 13 -1.66 11.33 1.89
CA VAL A 13 -2.39 10.29 2.64
C VAL A 13 -2.82 9.17 1.69
N ALA A 14 -3.42 9.51 0.55
CA ALA A 14 -3.81 8.54 -0.47
C ALA A 14 -2.61 7.74 -1.00
N LEU A 15 -1.48 8.42 -1.28
CA LEU A 15 -0.24 7.78 -1.73
C LEU A 15 0.31 6.81 -0.69
N SER A 16 0.32 7.24 0.58
CA SER A 16 0.78 6.39 1.69
C SER A 16 -0.07 5.12 1.78
N ILE A 17 -1.39 5.23 1.64
CA ILE A 17 -2.31 4.08 1.61
C ILE A 17 -2.01 3.18 0.41
N GLY A 18 -1.78 3.73 -0.77
CA GLY A 18 -1.41 2.97 -1.97
C GLY A 18 -0.12 2.15 -1.80
N VAL A 19 0.93 2.75 -1.23
CA VAL A 19 2.21 2.08 -0.93
C VAL A 19 2.01 0.92 0.06
N LEU A 20 1.10 1.07 1.01
CA LEU A 20 0.79 0.03 1.99
C LEU A 20 0.02 -1.12 1.36
N VAL A 21 -0.94 -0.85 0.49
CA VAL A 21 -1.64 -1.88 -0.28
C VAL A 21 -0.64 -2.67 -1.13
N PHE A 22 0.28 -1.99 -1.82
CA PHE A 22 1.38 -2.63 -2.53
C PHE A 22 2.18 -3.58 -1.63
N GLY A 23 2.66 -3.08 -0.49
CA GLY A 23 3.45 -3.88 0.45
C GLY A 23 2.69 -5.09 0.99
N SER A 24 1.41 -4.90 1.34
CA SER A 24 0.53 -5.96 1.85
C SER A 24 0.33 -7.09 0.85
N VAL A 25 -0.02 -6.73 -0.38
CA VAL A 25 -0.25 -7.69 -1.47
C VAL A 25 1.05 -8.42 -1.79
N MET A 26 2.18 -7.71 -1.82
CA MET A 26 3.48 -8.31 -2.10
C MET A 26 3.93 -9.30 -1.02
N VAL A 27 3.71 -8.97 0.27
CA VAL A 27 4.00 -9.87 1.40
C VAL A 27 3.09 -11.10 1.36
N ALA A 28 1.80 -10.93 1.07
CA ALA A 28 0.87 -12.03 0.91
C ALA A 28 1.30 -12.95 -0.25
N PHE A 29 1.66 -12.38 -1.40
CA PHE A 29 2.17 -13.13 -2.55
C PHE A 29 3.41 -13.95 -2.19
N ARG A 30 4.39 -13.33 -1.50
CA ARG A 30 5.61 -14.01 -1.07
C ARG A 30 5.38 -15.11 -0.03
N ARG A 31 4.28 -15.08 0.72
CA ARG A 31 3.91 -16.18 1.63
C ARG A 31 3.25 -17.35 0.92
N VAL A 32 2.49 -17.08 -0.15
CA VAL A 32 1.70 -18.09 -0.87
C VAL A 32 2.55 -18.81 -1.92
N PHE A 33 3.44 -18.08 -2.59
CA PHE A 33 4.25 -18.62 -3.68
C PHE A 33 5.71 -18.81 -3.25
N SER A 34 6.26 -20.00 -3.53
CA SER A 34 7.68 -20.28 -3.37
C SER A 34 8.50 -19.33 -4.25
N THR A 35 9.56 -18.75 -3.67
CA THR A 35 10.37 -17.66 -4.24
C THR A 35 11.14 -18.02 -5.52
N ASP A 36 11.17 -19.29 -5.92
CA ASP A 36 11.98 -19.76 -7.06
C ASP A 36 11.42 -19.33 -8.42
N ASP A 37 10.12 -19.04 -8.51
CA ASP A 37 9.50 -18.70 -9.78
C ASP A 37 9.55 -17.19 -10.05
N ARG A 38 10.65 -16.75 -10.69
CA ARG A 38 10.90 -15.32 -11.03
C ARG A 38 9.74 -14.68 -11.81
N VAL A 39 9.01 -15.47 -12.61
CA VAL A 39 7.86 -14.98 -13.39
C VAL A 39 6.70 -14.64 -12.46
N VAL A 40 6.37 -15.54 -11.53
CA VAL A 40 5.30 -15.33 -10.54
C VAL A 40 5.62 -14.14 -9.64
N LEU A 41 6.87 -13.98 -9.21
CA LEU A 41 7.29 -12.85 -8.39
C LEU A 41 7.15 -11.51 -9.11
N LYS A 42 7.53 -11.45 -10.40
CA LYS A 42 7.40 -10.24 -11.23
C LYS A 42 5.95 -9.90 -11.49
N SER A 43 5.12 -10.89 -11.85
CA SER A 43 3.69 -10.69 -12.08
C SER A 43 2.97 -10.26 -10.81
N GLY A 44 3.31 -10.86 -9.66
CA GLY A 44 2.79 -10.46 -8.35
C GLY A 44 3.17 -9.03 -7.97
N ALA A 45 4.41 -8.61 -8.26
CA ALA A 45 4.86 -7.23 -8.03
C ALA A 45 4.12 -6.23 -8.93
N LEU A 46 3.91 -6.56 -10.21
CA LEU A 46 3.13 -5.72 -11.14
C LEU A 46 1.68 -5.58 -10.68
N PHE A 47 1.07 -6.69 -10.25
CA PHE A 47 -0.30 -6.68 -9.73
C PHE A 47 -0.41 -5.85 -8.44
N ALA A 48 0.50 -6.06 -7.49
CA ALA A 48 0.56 -5.26 -6.27
C ALA A 48 0.74 -3.77 -6.58
N GLY A 49 1.57 -3.44 -7.58
CA GLY A 49 1.83 -2.07 -8.02
C GLY A 49 0.58 -1.42 -8.57
N ALA A 50 -0.11 -2.10 -9.47
CA ALA A 50 -1.39 -1.65 -10.02
C ALA A 50 -2.44 -1.44 -8.93
N ALA A 51 -2.55 -2.38 -7.97
CA ALA A 51 -3.48 -2.26 -6.85
C ALA A 51 -3.18 -1.02 -5.97
N GLY A 52 -1.90 -0.75 -5.67
CA GLY A 52 -1.49 0.43 -4.90
C GLY A 52 -1.78 1.74 -5.62
N VAL A 53 -1.51 1.81 -6.93
CA VAL A 53 -1.79 3.00 -7.76
C VAL A 53 -3.29 3.24 -7.89
N LEU A 54 -4.07 2.20 -8.19
CA LEU A 54 -5.53 2.28 -8.28
C LEU A 54 -6.14 2.76 -6.96
N THR A 55 -5.65 2.25 -5.83
CA THR A 55 -6.12 2.69 -4.51
C THR A 55 -5.81 4.17 -4.28
N THR A 56 -4.62 4.63 -4.67
CA THR A 56 -4.23 6.05 -4.54
C THR A 56 -5.14 6.95 -5.38
N LEU A 57 -5.35 6.59 -6.65
CA LEU A 57 -6.20 7.36 -7.56
C LEU A 57 -7.66 7.38 -7.10
N TYR A 58 -8.19 6.24 -6.66
CA TYR A 58 -9.55 6.13 -6.16
C TYR A 58 -9.80 7.04 -4.94
N LEU A 59 -8.84 7.09 -4.01
CA LEU A 59 -8.92 7.93 -2.82
C LEU A 59 -8.76 9.43 -3.14
N LEU A 60 -8.01 9.76 -4.19
CA LEU A 60 -7.92 11.13 -4.70
C LEU A 60 -9.23 11.60 -5.34
N GLU A 61 -9.91 10.72 -6.08
CA GLU A 61 -11.21 11.02 -6.69
C GLU A 61 -12.34 11.12 -5.67
N ARG A 62 -12.21 10.42 -4.52
CA ARG A 62 -13.24 10.33 -3.47
C ARG A 62 -12.68 10.65 -2.08
N PRO A 63 -12.35 11.93 -1.81
CA PRO A 63 -11.80 12.35 -0.52
C PRO A 63 -12.80 12.17 0.64
N ASP A 64 -14.10 12.13 0.35
CA ASP A 64 -15.17 11.84 1.33
C ASP A 64 -15.01 10.47 2.00
N ILE A 65 -14.39 9.50 1.32
CA ILE A 65 -14.10 8.17 1.85
C ILE A 65 -12.98 8.25 2.89
N LEU A 66 -11.98 9.13 2.68
CA LEU A 66 -10.91 9.33 3.66
C LEU A 66 -11.47 9.83 4.98
N ASP A 67 -12.36 10.82 4.94
CA ASP A 67 -12.94 11.40 6.17
C ASP A 67 -13.86 10.40 6.87
N ARG A 68 -14.65 9.64 6.10
CA ARG A 68 -15.61 8.67 6.67
C ARG A 68 -14.94 7.42 7.23
N TYR A 69 -13.82 6.99 6.65
CA TYR A 69 -13.12 5.76 7.03
C TYR A 69 -11.74 6.01 7.64
N ALA A 70 -11.42 7.25 8.02
CA ALA A 70 -10.13 7.65 8.56
C ALA A 70 -9.66 6.71 9.69
N LEU A 71 -10.57 6.37 10.60
CA LEU A 71 -10.26 5.53 11.75
C LEU A 71 -9.98 4.06 11.37
N GLN A 72 -10.74 3.47 10.43
CA GLN A 72 -10.42 2.12 9.94
C GLN A 72 -9.11 2.10 9.16
N ILE A 73 -8.83 3.15 8.38
CA ILE A 73 -7.59 3.31 7.62
C ILE A 73 -6.40 3.38 8.59
N VAL A 74 -6.48 4.19 9.66
CA VAL A 74 -5.45 4.30 10.69
C VAL A 74 -5.24 2.97 11.45
N LEU A 75 -6.33 2.25 11.78
CA LEU A 75 -6.22 0.94 12.42
C LEU A 75 -5.58 -0.11 11.49
N ALA A 76 -5.94 -0.12 10.21
CA ALA A 76 -5.33 -0.99 9.21
C ALA A 76 -3.83 -0.67 9.03
N LEU A 77 -3.47 0.61 9.02
CA LEU A 77 -2.10 1.13 9.05
C LEU A 77 -1.29 0.59 10.24
N LEU A 78 -1.85 0.72 11.45
CA LEU A 78 -1.26 0.20 12.68
C LEU A 78 -1.05 -1.31 12.63
N GLY A 79 -2.05 -2.05 12.17
CA GLY A 79 -1.96 -3.50 11.97
C GLY A 79 -0.84 -3.89 11.01
N LEU A 80 -0.69 -3.14 9.91
CA LEU A 80 0.37 -3.39 8.94
C LEU A 80 1.77 -3.12 9.51
N VAL A 81 1.95 -2.01 10.24
CA VAL A 81 3.23 -1.67 10.87
C VAL A 81 3.62 -2.77 11.88
N LEU A 82 2.68 -3.23 12.70
CA LEU A 82 2.92 -4.33 13.64
C LEU A 82 3.26 -5.63 12.91
N ALA A 83 2.57 -5.95 11.82
CA ALA A 83 2.87 -7.11 11.00
C ALA A 83 4.27 -7.03 10.36
N PHE A 84 4.68 -5.86 9.89
CA PHE A 84 6.00 -5.63 9.31
C PHE A 84 7.11 -5.75 10.37
N ILE A 85 6.92 -5.17 11.56
CA ILE A 85 7.84 -5.32 12.70
C ILE A 85 7.99 -6.79 13.09
N ALA A 86 6.88 -7.53 13.16
CA ALA A 86 6.90 -8.97 13.45
C ALA A 86 7.66 -9.76 12.37
N LEU A 87 7.50 -9.39 11.10
CA LEU A 87 8.22 -10.01 9.98
C LEU A 87 9.72 -9.71 10.05
N LEU A 88 10.10 -8.46 10.35
CA LEU A 88 11.50 -8.03 10.51
C LEU A 88 12.20 -8.78 11.64
N ARG A 89 11.54 -8.90 12.81
CA ARG A 89 12.06 -9.67 13.95
C ARG A 89 12.35 -11.14 13.60
N ARG A 90 11.66 -11.70 12.60
CA ARG A 90 11.83 -13.09 12.17
C ARG A 90 13.01 -13.30 11.21
N HIS A 91 13.52 -12.24 10.57
CA HIS A 91 14.70 -12.32 9.69
C HIS A 91 16.00 -11.91 10.38
N VAL A 92 15.93 -11.29 11.57
CA VAL A 92 17.10 -10.89 12.37
C VAL A 92 17.56 -12.01 13.33
N ARG A 93 16.89 -13.17 13.34
CA ARG A 93 17.33 -14.41 14.00
C ARG A 93 17.70 -15.45 12.96
#